data_AF-A0A0A8ESJ4-F1
#
_entry.id   AF-A0A0A8ESJ4-F1
#
_cell.length_a   1.000
_cell.length_b   1.000
_cell.length_c   1.000
_cell.angle_alpha   90.00
_cell.angle_beta   90.00
_cell.angle_gamma   90.00
#
_symmetry.space_group_name_H-M   'P 1'
#
loop_
_entity.id
_entity.type
_entity.pdbx_description
1 polymer ?
#
loop_
_entity_poly.entity_id
_entity_poly.type
_entity_poly.pdbx_seq_one_letter_code
_entity_poly.pdbx_strand_id
1 'polypeptide(L)'
;MGDVKPEVIQQAVTDFWSKRGEQRDNQADGGKAGGEARANGHIKGFEAAVKGIFLDCDIPAGDIRTGKPYLPGYYRVRKQWDLVVLYKEVLVAALEFKSQVGSVGKNFNNRFEEALGSATDLAAAQKKNGPFGAVPPWLGYVFVLEETEETEKLNRQSHALFEIDPAFKGMSYTQRYQEMISRFVGENVYDIGWFITTQRAEDGSITYKEPLPTATARTLQVAIEGRVKLVKAMLGE
;
A
#
# COMPACT_ATOMS: atom_id res chain seq x y z
N MET A 1 0.08 -20.46 -12.47
CA MET A 1 0.50 -19.59 -11.35
C MET A 1 -0.12 -20.13 -10.07
N GLY A 2 0.67 -20.32 -9.02
CA GLY A 2 0.15 -20.71 -7.71
C GLY A 2 -0.21 -19.49 -6.88
N ASP A 3 -1.05 -19.65 -5.87
CA ASP A 3 -1.43 -18.58 -4.96
C ASP A 3 -0.20 -18.02 -4.23
N VAL A 4 -0.18 -16.72 -3.92
CA VAL A 4 0.84 -16.11 -3.05
C VAL A 4 0.87 -16.91 -1.76
N LYS A 5 2.01 -17.56 -1.52
CA LYS A 5 2.10 -18.52 -0.42
C LYS A 5 2.18 -17.79 0.92
N PRO A 6 1.55 -18.30 1.99
CA PRO A 6 1.62 -17.70 3.32
C PRO A 6 3.05 -17.48 3.83
N GLU A 7 4.02 -18.30 3.41
CA GLU A 7 5.43 -18.16 3.80
C GLU A 7 6.07 -16.91 3.20
N VAL A 8 5.65 -16.49 2.00
CA VAL A 8 6.14 -15.24 1.37
C VAL A 8 5.66 -14.03 2.17
N ILE A 9 4.40 -14.03 2.59
CA ILE A 9 3.83 -12.97 3.41
C ILE A 9 4.51 -12.95 4.78
N GLN A 10 4.64 -14.12 5.42
CA GLN A 10 5.32 -14.24 6.71
C GLN A 10 6.76 -13.72 6.64
N GLN A 11 7.51 -14.04 5.58
CA GLN A 11 8.87 -13.54 5.39
C GLN A 11 8.87 -12.01 5.23
N ALA A 12 7.95 -11.43 4.46
CA ALA A 12 7.84 -9.99 4.29
C ALA A 12 7.55 -9.27 5.61
N VAL A 13 6.69 -9.84 6.47
CA VAL A 13 6.37 -9.31 7.80
C VAL A 13 7.57 -9.45 8.75
N THR A 14 8.28 -10.58 8.74
CA THR A 14 9.50 -10.79 9.53
C THR A 14 10.59 -9.78 9.15
N ASP A 15 10.84 -9.62 7.85
CA ASP A 15 11.81 -8.64 7.32
C ASP A 15 11.45 -7.21 7.71
N PHE A 16 10.15 -6.88 7.70
CA PHE A 16 9.65 -5.56 8.09
C PHE A 16 10.03 -5.22 9.53
N TRP A 17 9.82 -6.15 10.46
CA TRP A 17 10.15 -5.95 11.87
C TRP A 17 11.66 -6.01 12.15
N SER A 18 12.38 -6.92 11.50
CA SER A 18 13.85 -7.02 11.61
C SER A 18 14.51 -5.71 11.18
N LYS A 19 14.17 -5.18 10.00
CA LYS A 19 14.72 -3.91 9.50
C LYS A 19 14.34 -2.71 10.35
N ARG A 20 13.14 -2.72 10.96
CA ARG A 20 12.76 -1.67 11.93
C ARG A 20 13.60 -1.73 13.20
N GLY A 21 13.86 -2.93 13.71
CA GLY A 21 14.78 -3.15 14.84
C GLY A 21 16.17 -2.59 14.55
N GLU A 22 16.75 -2.97 13.42
CA GLU A 22 18.06 -2.48 12.97
C GLU A 22 18.10 -0.94 12.83
N GLN A 23 17.06 -0.33 12.28
CA GLN A 23 16.98 1.13 12.14
C GLN A 23 16.90 1.85 13.48
N ARG A 24 16.24 1.26 14.48
CA ARG A 24 16.15 1.82 15.82
C ARG A 24 17.49 1.73 16.54
N ASP A 25 18.16 0.59 16.44
CA ASP A 25 19.44 0.34 17.11
C ASP A 25 20.58 1.20 16.53
N ASN A 26 20.51 1.53 15.24
CA ASN A 26 21.48 2.40 14.56
C ASN A 26 21.23 3.91 14.77
N GLN A 27 20.15 4.33 15.44
CA GLN A 27 19.87 5.74 15.73
C GLN A 27 20.48 6.16 17.07
N ALA A 28 21.20 7.29 17.09
CA ALA A 28 21.89 7.79 18.29
C ALA A 28 20.96 8.10 19.48
N ASP A 29 19.66 8.28 19.24
CA ASP A 29 18.63 8.50 20.26
C ASP A 29 17.76 7.27 20.54
N GLY A 30 18.10 6.11 19.94
CA GLY A 30 17.31 4.88 20.02
C GLY A 30 15.92 4.97 19.39
N GLY A 31 15.73 5.82 18.37
CA GLY A 31 14.46 5.95 17.64
C GLY A 31 13.47 6.96 18.22
N LYS A 32 13.80 7.62 19.33
CA LYS A 32 12.89 8.49 20.10
C LYS A 32 12.42 9.73 19.34
N ALA A 33 13.19 10.25 18.38
CA ALA A 33 12.80 11.38 17.54
C ALA A 33 11.96 10.98 16.30
N GLY A 34 11.48 9.74 16.21
CA GLY A 34 10.66 9.28 15.08
C GLY A 34 11.45 9.12 13.78
N GLY A 35 12.78 8.99 13.86
CA GLY A 35 13.68 8.80 12.72
C GLY A 35 13.50 7.44 12.02
N GLU A 36 12.87 6.46 12.69
CA GLU A 36 12.55 5.11 12.16
C GLU A 36 11.67 5.11 10.90
N ALA A 37 11.02 6.23 10.56
CA ALA A 37 10.19 6.35 9.36
C ALA A 37 10.92 6.93 8.13
N ARG A 38 12.19 7.35 8.26
CA ARG A 38 12.88 8.13 7.21
C ARG A 38 13.38 7.31 6.04
N ALA A 39 13.53 5.99 6.20
CA ALA A 39 13.83 5.08 5.10
C ALA A 39 12.69 4.05 4.97
N ASN A 40 11.96 4.07 3.85
CA ASN A 40 11.01 3.01 3.44
C ASN A 40 11.68 1.62 3.29
N GLY A 41 12.90 1.39 3.79
CA GLY A 41 13.62 0.13 3.69
C GLY A 41 12.88 -1.04 4.34
N HIS A 42 12.12 -0.80 5.41
CA HIS A 42 11.37 -1.83 6.12
C HIS A 42 10.22 -2.42 5.29
N ILE A 43 9.61 -1.67 4.37
CA ILE A 43 8.49 -2.20 3.57
C ILE A 43 8.94 -2.98 2.32
N LYS A 44 10.25 -3.04 2.04
CA LYS A 44 10.80 -3.69 0.85
C LYS A 44 10.43 -5.18 0.72
N GLY A 45 10.16 -5.87 1.82
CA GLY A 45 9.70 -7.28 1.77
C GLY A 45 8.36 -7.41 1.04
N PHE A 46 7.42 -6.50 1.32
CA PHE A 46 6.12 -6.45 0.64
C PHE A 46 6.25 -6.00 -0.82
N GLU A 47 7.11 -5.01 -1.09
CA GLU A 47 7.44 -4.60 -2.47
C GLU A 47 7.99 -5.78 -3.29
N ALA A 48 8.89 -6.57 -2.70
CA ALA A 48 9.45 -7.77 -3.33
C ALA A 48 8.39 -8.87 -3.56
N ALA A 49 7.48 -9.07 -2.61
CA ALA A 49 6.37 -10.02 -2.76
C ALA A 49 5.47 -9.63 -3.95
N VAL A 50 5.08 -8.36 -4.06
CA VAL A 50 4.27 -7.87 -5.18
C VAL A 50 5.03 -7.92 -6.51
N LYS A 51 6.32 -7.56 -6.51
CA LYS A 51 7.19 -7.73 -7.67
C LYS A 51 7.21 -9.19 -8.16
N GLY A 52 7.27 -10.15 -7.24
CA GLY A 52 7.20 -11.59 -7.55
C GLY A 52 5.95 -11.96 -8.33
N ILE A 53 4.78 -11.41 -7.96
CA ILE A 53 3.52 -11.67 -8.67
C ILE A 53 3.59 -11.19 -10.13
N PHE A 54 4.15 -10.01 -10.38
CA PHE A 54 4.30 -9.50 -11.76
C PHE A 54 5.31 -10.32 -12.57
N LEU A 55 6.40 -10.79 -11.95
CA LEU A 55 7.36 -11.69 -12.60
C LEU A 55 6.69 -13.01 -12.99
N ASP A 56 5.89 -13.58 -12.10
CA ASP A 56 5.12 -14.80 -12.35
C ASP A 56 4.08 -14.63 -13.47
N CYS A 57 3.65 -13.40 -13.77
CA CYS A 57 2.78 -13.05 -14.90
C CYS A 57 3.54 -12.82 -16.23
N ASP A 58 4.80 -13.22 -16.30
CA ASP A 58 5.72 -13.00 -17.44
C ASP A 58 5.88 -11.52 -17.81
N ILE A 59 5.90 -10.62 -16.82
CA ILE A 59 6.40 -9.25 -17.03
C ILE A 59 7.92 -9.27 -16.92
N PRO A 60 8.67 -8.75 -17.92
CA PRO A 60 10.13 -8.69 -17.85
C PRO A 60 10.61 -7.93 -16.60
N ALA A 61 11.65 -8.45 -15.94
CA ALA A 61 12.18 -7.85 -14.72
C ALA A 61 12.63 -6.38 -14.89
N GLY A 62 13.09 -6.00 -16.10
CA GLY A 62 13.47 -4.62 -16.43
C GLY A 62 12.29 -3.64 -16.52
N ASP A 63 11.08 -4.17 -16.71
CA ASP A 63 9.86 -3.37 -16.78
C ASP A 63 9.17 -3.20 -15.43
N ILE A 64 9.64 -3.89 -14.38
CA ILE A 64 9.18 -3.73 -13.01
C ILE A 64 10.15 -2.80 -12.26
N ARG A 65 9.86 -1.51 -12.32
CA ARG A 65 10.71 -0.43 -11.79
C ARG A 65 10.40 -0.20 -10.31
N THR A 66 11.40 -0.43 -9.47
CA THR A 66 11.39 -0.05 -8.06
C THR A 66 12.38 1.09 -7.81
N GLY A 67 12.50 1.57 -6.56
CA GLY A 67 13.44 2.66 -6.25
C GLY A 67 12.90 4.05 -6.57
N LYS A 68 11.59 4.24 -6.39
CA LYS A 68 10.91 5.55 -6.49
C LYS A 68 10.87 6.17 -7.90
N PRO A 69 10.51 5.41 -8.96
CA PRO A 69 10.30 5.97 -10.30
C PRO A 69 9.30 7.13 -10.32
N TYR A 70 9.54 8.12 -11.17
CA TYR A 70 8.64 9.26 -11.36
C TYR A 70 7.57 8.97 -12.40
N LEU A 71 6.32 9.30 -12.07
CA LEU A 71 5.23 9.44 -13.04
C LEU A 71 4.76 10.91 -13.10
N PRO A 72 4.29 11.38 -14.27
CA PRO A 72 3.70 12.71 -14.41
C PRO A 72 2.51 12.91 -13.46
N GLY A 73 2.39 14.13 -12.92
CA GLY A 73 1.22 14.60 -12.17
C GLY A 73 0.46 15.67 -12.96
N TYR A 74 -0.69 16.09 -12.44
CA TYR A 74 -1.47 17.20 -12.97
C TYR A 74 -1.37 18.44 -12.11
N TYR A 75 -1.58 18.28 -10.80
CA TYR A 75 -1.50 19.36 -9.82
C TYR A 75 -0.04 19.66 -9.43
N ARG A 76 0.88 18.74 -9.74
CA ARG A 76 2.33 18.90 -9.60
C ARG A 76 3.03 18.28 -10.81
N VAL A 77 4.29 18.68 -11.03
CA VAL A 77 5.11 18.23 -12.17
C VAL A 77 5.17 16.70 -12.27
N ARG A 78 5.44 16.02 -11.14
CA ARG A 78 5.61 14.57 -11.07
C ARG A 78 5.56 14.08 -9.62
N LYS A 79 5.31 12.78 -9.46
CA LYS A 79 5.38 12.07 -8.18
C LYS A 79 6.24 10.82 -8.30
N GLN A 80 7.00 10.53 -7.26
CA GLN A 80 7.63 9.22 -7.07
C GLN A 80 6.60 8.18 -6.61
N TRP A 81 6.57 7.03 -7.27
CA TRP A 81 5.80 5.85 -6.86
C TRP A 81 6.75 4.77 -6.37
N ASP A 82 6.35 3.95 -5.40
CA ASP A 82 7.24 2.92 -4.84
C ASP A 82 7.53 1.81 -5.87
N LEU A 83 6.52 1.38 -6.63
CA LEU A 83 6.64 0.38 -7.70
C LEU A 83 5.84 0.80 -8.95
N VAL A 84 6.47 0.73 -10.12
CA VAL A 84 5.83 0.99 -11.43
C VAL A 84 6.10 -0.18 -12.36
N VAL A 85 5.06 -0.65 -13.04
CA VAL A 85 5.14 -1.77 -13.98
C VAL A 85 4.79 -1.29 -15.37
N LEU A 86 5.69 -1.54 -16.31
CA LEU A 86 5.47 -1.34 -17.72
C LEU A 86 5.30 -2.67 -18.45
N TYR A 87 4.75 -2.62 -19.65
CA TYR A 87 4.81 -3.71 -20.60
C TYR A 87 4.72 -3.14 -22.01
N LYS A 88 5.78 -3.29 -22.83
CA LYS A 88 5.88 -2.66 -24.17
C LYS A 88 5.48 -1.18 -24.14
N GLU A 89 6.10 -0.42 -23.23
CA GLU A 89 5.87 1.03 -23.01
C GLU A 89 4.48 1.43 -22.48
N VAL A 90 3.56 0.47 -22.28
CA VAL A 90 2.27 0.72 -21.62
C VAL A 90 2.43 0.69 -20.11
N LEU A 91 1.84 1.66 -19.41
CA LEU A 91 1.76 1.65 -17.94
C LEU A 91 0.74 0.61 -17.47
N VAL A 92 1.24 -0.55 -17.05
CA VAL A 92 0.43 -1.65 -16.53
C VAL A 92 -0.12 -1.29 -15.16
N ALA A 93 0.75 -0.85 -14.25
CA ALA A 93 0.41 -0.61 -12.86
C ALA A 93 1.33 0.43 -12.19
N ALA A 94 0.81 1.15 -11.19
CA ALA A 94 1.60 1.94 -10.25
C ALA A 94 1.11 1.67 -8.82
N LEU A 95 2.01 1.35 -7.90
CA LEU A 95 1.65 0.96 -6.54
C LEU A 95 2.40 1.76 -5.49
N GLU A 96 1.70 2.01 -4.40
CA GLU A 96 2.23 2.70 -3.23
C GLU A 96 2.25 1.77 -2.02
N PHE A 97 3.34 1.85 -1.25
CA PHE A 97 3.58 1.02 -0.08
C PHE A 97 3.72 1.92 1.15
N LYS A 98 2.83 1.72 2.11
CA LYS A 98 2.80 2.52 3.34
C LYS A 98 2.70 1.62 4.57
N SER A 99 3.19 2.14 5.68
CA SER A 99 3.08 1.49 6.97
C SER A 99 2.78 2.50 8.07
N GLN A 100 2.12 2.05 9.13
CA GLN A 100 1.94 2.81 10.36
C GLN A 100 2.34 1.95 11.56
N VAL A 101 3.39 2.40 12.27
CA VAL A 101 3.94 1.79 13.50
C VAL A 101 4.10 2.92 14.51
N GLY A 102 3.53 2.75 15.71
CA GLY A 102 3.43 3.82 16.71
C GLY A 102 2.71 5.09 16.23
N SER A 103 2.45 6.02 17.15
CA SER A 103 1.92 7.38 16.87
C SER A 103 0.75 7.46 15.86
N VAL A 104 -0.13 6.46 15.82
CA VAL A 104 -1.21 6.37 14.82
C VAL A 104 -2.12 7.59 14.86
N GLY A 105 -2.48 8.07 16.05
CA GLY A 105 -3.35 9.24 16.20
C GLY A 105 -2.77 10.54 15.65
N LYS A 106 -1.43 10.65 15.56
CA LYS A 106 -0.75 11.82 14.97
C LYS A 106 -0.62 11.73 13.45
N ASN A 107 -0.65 10.53 12.89
CA ASN A 107 -0.27 10.30 11.49
C ASN A 107 -1.41 9.79 10.60
N PHE A 108 -2.53 9.34 11.19
CA PHE A 108 -3.66 8.79 10.44
C PHE A 108 -4.12 9.72 9.30
N ASN A 109 -4.37 11.00 9.61
CA ASN A 109 -4.83 11.97 8.60
C ASN A 109 -3.77 12.22 7.53
N ASN A 110 -2.48 12.31 7.90
CA ASN A 110 -1.41 12.48 6.92
C ASN A 110 -1.34 11.28 5.95
N ARG A 111 -1.51 10.05 6.46
CA ARG A 111 -1.56 8.84 5.62
C ARG A 111 -2.75 8.84 4.68
N PHE A 112 -3.92 9.27 5.18
CA PHE A 112 -5.12 9.43 4.38
C PHE A 112 -4.92 10.44 3.24
N GLU A 113 -4.43 11.64 3.56
CA GLU A 113 -4.20 12.72 2.58
C GLU A 113 -3.14 12.35 1.53
N GLU A 114 -2.05 11.70 1.94
CA GLU A 114 -1.01 11.24 1.01
C GLU A 114 -1.53 10.22 0.00
N ALA A 115 -2.35 9.27 0.43
CA ALA A 115 -2.94 8.25 -0.43
C ALA A 115 -3.92 8.89 -1.42
N LEU A 116 -4.87 9.68 -0.90
CA LEU A 116 -5.87 10.35 -1.72
C LEU A 116 -5.23 11.30 -2.73
N GLY A 117 -4.28 12.12 -2.30
CA GLY A 117 -3.59 13.08 -3.16
C GLY A 117 -2.75 12.41 -4.26
N SER A 118 -2.12 11.28 -3.96
CA SER A 118 -1.32 10.53 -4.95
C SER A 118 -2.16 9.96 -6.08
N ALA A 119 -3.27 9.31 -5.73
CA ALA A 119 -4.22 8.77 -6.68
C ALA A 119 -4.89 9.88 -7.51
N THR A 120 -5.39 10.92 -6.83
CA THR A 120 -6.11 12.03 -7.47
C THR A 120 -5.25 12.76 -8.50
N ASP A 121 -3.98 13.02 -8.16
CA ASP A 121 -3.05 13.72 -9.04
C ASP A 121 -2.74 12.93 -10.33
N LEU A 122 -2.53 11.62 -10.21
CA LEU A 122 -2.26 10.76 -11.37
C LEU A 122 -3.51 10.54 -12.22
N ALA A 123 -4.67 10.32 -11.60
CA ALA A 123 -5.94 10.19 -12.31
C ALA A 123 -6.29 11.47 -13.08
N ALA A 124 -6.05 12.65 -12.48
CA ALA A 124 -6.21 13.92 -13.17
C ALA A 124 -5.23 14.07 -14.34
N ALA A 125 -3.98 13.64 -14.18
CA ALA A 125 -2.98 13.68 -15.25
C ALA A 125 -3.43 12.85 -16.45
N GLN A 126 -3.90 11.62 -16.22
CA GLN A 126 -4.47 10.77 -17.26
C GLN A 126 -5.69 11.41 -17.91
N LYS A 127 -6.67 11.86 -17.12
CA LYS A 127 -7.95 12.38 -17.64
C LYS A 127 -7.77 13.67 -18.45
N LYS A 128 -6.82 14.53 -18.08
CA LYS A 128 -6.66 15.86 -18.69
C LYS A 128 -5.62 15.90 -19.80
N ASN A 129 -4.53 15.13 -19.66
CA ASN A 129 -3.37 15.22 -20.55
C ASN A 129 -3.05 13.89 -21.24
N GLY A 130 -3.64 12.77 -20.81
CA GLY A 130 -3.43 11.44 -21.40
C GLY A 130 -1.98 10.94 -21.50
N PRO A 131 -1.06 11.23 -20.55
CA PRO A 131 0.36 10.88 -20.70
C PRO A 131 0.63 9.37 -20.73
N PHE A 132 -0.34 8.52 -20.37
CA PHE A 132 -0.18 7.06 -20.33
C PHE A 132 -0.86 6.33 -21.50
N GLY A 133 -1.34 7.08 -22.51
CA GLY A 133 -2.01 6.50 -23.68
C GLY A 133 -3.44 6.03 -23.40
N ALA A 134 -3.95 5.10 -24.22
CA ALA A 134 -5.34 4.66 -24.16
C ALA A 134 -5.64 3.71 -22.99
N VAL A 135 -4.63 3.01 -22.47
CA VAL A 135 -4.78 2.12 -21.32
C VAL A 135 -4.68 2.97 -20.06
N PRO A 136 -5.78 3.14 -19.29
CA PRO A 136 -5.73 3.92 -18.07
C PRO A 136 -4.79 3.24 -17.06
N PRO A 137 -4.08 4.03 -16.24
CA PRO A 137 -3.22 3.51 -15.19
C PRO A 137 -4.06 2.72 -14.18
N TRP A 138 -3.48 1.65 -13.66
CA TRP A 138 -4.10 0.80 -12.64
C TRP A 138 -3.30 0.92 -11.34
N LEU A 139 -3.97 1.30 -10.26
CA LEU A 139 -3.35 1.75 -9.02
C LEU A 139 -3.55 0.73 -7.90
N GLY A 140 -2.45 0.39 -7.21
CA GLY A 140 -2.49 -0.45 -6.02
C GLY A 140 -2.04 0.28 -4.76
N TYR A 141 -2.65 -0.06 -3.62
CA TYR A 141 -2.26 0.47 -2.31
C TYR A 141 -1.99 -0.66 -1.32
N VAL A 142 -0.74 -0.80 -0.90
CA VAL A 142 -0.33 -1.79 0.12
C VAL A 142 -0.09 -1.07 1.43
N PHE A 143 -0.79 -1.50 2.48
CA PHE A 143 -0.75 -0.85 3.79
C PHE A 143 -0.51 -1.85 4.92
N VAL A 144 0.53 -1.60 5.72
CA VAL A 144 0.93 -2.44 6.86
C VAL A 144 0.72 -1.67 8.17
N LEU A 145 -0.12 -2.17 9.07
CA LEU A 145 -0.45 -1.55 10.35
C LEU A 145 0.05 -2.42 11.51
N GLU A 146 0.69 -1.80 12.50
CA GLU A 146 0.99 -2.45 13.77
C GLU A 146 -0.29 -2.61 14.63
N GLU A 147 -0.56 -3.82 15.11
CA GLU A 147 -1.57 -4.08 16.14
C GLU A 147 -1.00 -3.74 17.52
N THR A 148 -1.65 -2.80 18.20
CA THR A 148 -1.33 -2.30 19.53
C THR A 148 -2.64 -2.04 20.27
N GLU A 149 -2.59 -1.87 21.59
CA GLU A 149 -3.76 -1.39 22.34
C GLU A 149 -4.32 -0.07 21.77
N GLU A 150 -3.45 0.81 21.26
CA GLU A 150 -3.86 2.08 20.66
C GLU A 150 -4.51 1.88 19.27
N THR A 151 -4.03 0.98 18.42
CA THR A 151 -4.67 0.77 17.12
C THR A 151 -6.01 0.03 17.25
N GLU A 152 -6.15 -0.80 18.28
CA GLU A 152 -7.37 -1.61 18.53
C GLU A 152 -8.40 -0.95 19.46
N LYS A 153 -8.04 0.07 20.25
CA LYS A 153 -8.99 0.71 21.17
C LYS A 153 -10.16 1.35 20.42
N LEU A 154 -11.35 0.85 20.76
CA LEU A 154 -12.67 1.27 20.27
C LEU A 154 -13.12 2.62 20.82
N ASN A 155 -14.28 3.09 20.35
CA ASN A 155 -14.96 4.30 20.83
C ASN A 155 -14.10 5.56 20.76
N ARG A 156 -13.39 5.71 19.64
CA ARG A 156 -12.55 6.87 19.37
C ARG A 156 -13.38 8.14 19.21
N GLN A 157 -12.92 9.23 19.85
CA GLN A 157 -13.54 10.53 19.70
C GLN A 157 -13.55 10.96 18.22
N SER A 158 -14.65 11.60 17.83
CA SER A 158 -14.95 11.97 16.44
C SER A 158 -15.85 13.22 16.42
N HIS A 159 -15.45 14.24 17.18
CA HIS A 159 -16.19 15.50 17.20
C HIS A 159 -15.99 16.27 15.89
N ALA A 160 -17.08 16.72 15.29
CA ALA A 160 -17.12 17.62 14.15
C ALA A 160 -18.28 18.62 14.34
N LEU A 161 -18.25 19.72 13.60
CA LEU A 161 -19.30 20.75 13.65
C LEU A 161 -20.65 20.27 13.12
N PHE A 162 -20.65 19.25 12.26
CA PHE A 162 -21.83 18.61 11.68
C PHE A 162 -21.80 17.11 11.97
N GLU A 163 -22.93 16.43 11.75
CA GLU A 163 -23.01 14.98 11.94
C GLU A 163 -21.95 14.27 11.12
N ILE A 164 -21.18 13.43 11.80
CA ILE A 164 -20.23 12.53 11.15
C ILE A 164 -20.97 11.36 10.53
N ASP A 165 -20.35 10.75 9.52
CA ASP A 165 -20.84 9.48 8.96
C ASP A 165 -20.94 8.43 10.08
N PRO A 166 -22.13 7.82 10.27
CA PRO A 166 -22.37 6.87 11.35
C PRO A 166 -21.49 5.62 11.27
N ALA A 167 -20.93 5.29 10.10
CA ALA A 167 -19.99 4.18 9.94
C ALA A 167 -18.80 4.31 10.91
N PHE A 168 -18.32 5.53 11.19
CA PHE A 168 -17.15 5.74 12.04
C PHE A 168 -17.43 5.63 13.56
N LYS A 169 -18.70 5.48 13.95
CA LYS A 169 -19.09 5.43 15.36
C LYS A 169 -18.57 4.14 16.01
N GLY A 170 -17.87 4.30 17.13
CA GLY A 170 -17.34 3.16 17.90
C GLY A 170 -16.07 2.54 17.33
N MET A 171 -15.63 2.93 16.13
CA MET A 171 -14.50 2.29 15.46
C MET A 171 -13.14 2.52 16.15
N SER A 172 -12.28 1.51 16.11
CA SER A 172 -10.83 1.60 16.36
C SER A 172 -10.08 2.23 15.19
N TYR A 173 -8.76 2.48 15.33
CA TYR A 173 -7.96 2.91 14.18
C TYR A 173 -7.82 1.82 13.13
N THR A 174 -7.68 0.57 13.54
CA THR A 174 -7.65 -0.57 12.61
C THR A 174 -8.93 -0.64 11.78
N GLN A 175 -10.10 -0.44 12.40
CA GLN A 175 -11.38 -0.37 11.68
C GLN A 175 -11.48 0.87 10.78
N ARG A 176 -10.97 2.03 11.21
CA ARG A 176 -10.93 3.22 10.35
C ARG A 176 -10.01 3.05 9.14
N TYR A 177 -8.90 2.30 9.26
CA TYR A 177 -8.06 1.95 8.11
C TYR A 177 -8.75 0.95 7.17
N GLN A 178 -9.50 -0.03 7.69
CA GLN A 178 -10.33 -0.92 6.86
C GLN A 178 -11.36 -0.12 6.07
N GLU A 179 -12.08 0.80 6.73
CA GLU A 179 -13.06 1.66 6.11
C GLU A 179 -12.42 2.57 5.04
N MET A 180 -11.27 3.16 5.35
CA MET A 180 -10.51 3.98 4.40
C MET A 180 -10.15 3.20 3.13
N ILE A 181 -9.54 2.01 3.28
CA ILE A 181 -9.10 1.20 2.13
C ILE A 181 -10.30 0.67 1.36
N SER A 182 -11.35 0.24 2.06
CA SER A 182 -12.61 -0.19 1.45
C SER A 182 -13.22 0.90 0.58
N ARG A 183 -13.32 2.15 1.08
CA ARG A 183 -13.81 3.29 0.31
C ARG A 183 -12.88 3.68 -0.84
N PHE A 184 -11.56 3.64 -0.64
CA PHE A 184 -10.62 3.93 -1.72
C PHE A 184 -10.76 2.97 -2.89
N VAL A 185 -10.95 1.67 -2.62
CA VAL A 185 -11.18 0.67 -3.68
C VAL A 185 -12.59 0.80 -4.26
N GLY A 186 -13.62 0.92 -3.41
CA GLY A 186 -15.03 1.00 -3.85
C GLY A 186 -15.34 2.22 -4.71
N GLU A 187 -14.66 3.35 -4.46
CA GLU A 187 -14.83 4.60 -5.21
C GLU A 187 -13.79 4.78 -6.34
N ASN A 188 -13.01 3.74 -6.67
CA ASN A 188 -11.95 3.78 -7.69
C ASN A 188 -10.90 4.89 -7.47
N VAL A 189 -10.62 5.25 -6.21
CA VAL A 189 -9.43 6.04 -5.87
C VAL A 189 -8.18 5.19 -6.11
N TYR A 190 -8.24 3.93 -5.71
CA TYR A 190 -7.29 2.89 -6.09
C TYR A 190 -8.08 1.72 -6.71
N ASP A 191 -7.47 0.99 -7.63
CA ASP A 191 -8.11 -0.19 -8.24
C ASP A 191 -8.05 -1.43 -7.34
N ILE A 192 -7.05 -1.50 -6.45
CA ILE A 192 -6.89 -2.62 -5.53
C ILE A 192 -6.12 -2.23 -4.25
N GLY A 193 -6.39 -2.95 -3.17
CA GLY A 193 -5.69 -2.81 -1.90
C GLY A 193 -5.07 -4.12 -1.43
N TRP A 194 -4.05 -4.01 -0.57
CA TRP A 194 -3.58 -5.08 0.30
C TRP A 194 -3.36 -4.51 1.71
N PHE A 195 -4.25 -4.86 2.65
CA PHE A 195 -4.23 -4.38 4.01
C PHE A 195 -3.83 -5.49 4.99
N ILE A 196 -2.74 -5.25 5.70
CA ILE A 196 -2.13 -6.21 6.61
C ILE A 196 -2.01 -5.56 7.97
N THR A 197 -2.43 -6.29 9.00
CA THR A 197 -2.10 -5.95 10.38
C THR A 197 -1.05 -6.93 10.89
N THR A 198 -0.14 -6.46 11.75
CA THR A 198 0.92 -7.30 12.30
C THR A 198 1.19 -6.97 13.75
N GLN A 199 1.48 -8.01 14.53
CA GLN A 199 1.82 -7.91 15.94
C GLN A 199 3.14 -8.64 16.21
N ARG A 200 3.96 -8.08 17.10
CA ARG A 200 5.09 -8.78 17.71
C ARG A 200 4.72 -9.24 19.12
N ALA A 201 4.78 -10.53 19.37
CA ALA A 201 4.57 -11.09 20.69
C ALA A 201 5.81 -10.94 21.57
N GLU A 202 5.65 -11.13 22.89
CA GLU A 202 6.73 -11.01 23.87
C GLU A 202 7.84 -12.05 23.67
N ASP A 203 7.48 -13.24 23.16
CA ASP A 203 8.41 -14.32 22.83
C ASP A 203 9.21 -14.08 21.54
N GLY A 204 9.02 -12.92 20.89
CA GLY A 204 9.67 -12.54 19.65
C GLY A 204 8.98 -13.09 18.39
N SER A 205 7.92 -13.88 18.53
CA SER A 205 7.12 -14.32 17.37
C SER A 205 6.39 -13.14 16.72
N ILE A 206 6.23 -13.23 15.41
CA ILE A 206 5.59 -12.20 14.59
C ILE A 206 4.39 -12.84 13.91
N THR A 207 3.22 -12.25 14.13
CA THR A 207 1.97 -12.67 13.50
C THR A 207 1.44 -11.58 12.59
N TYR A 208 0.57 -11.97 11.65
CA TYR A 208 -0.14 -11.05 10.79
C TYR A 208 -1.57 -11.51 10.53
N LYS A 209 -2.41 -10.56 10.13
CA LYS A 209 -3.77 -10.80 9.64
C LYS A 209 -4.03 -9.93 8.42
N GLU A 210 -5.04 -10.31 7.65
CA GLU A 210 -5.57 -9.51 6.55
C GLU A 210 -7.05 -9.22 6.87
N PRO A 211 -7.34 -8.22 7.71
CA PRO A 211 -8.67 -8.07 8.32
C PRO A 211 -9.73 -7.57 7.33
N LEU A 212 -9.34 -7.13 6.14
CA LEU A 212 -10.26 -6.67 5.09
C LEU A 212 -10.31 -7.70 3.96
N PRO A 213 -11.40 -8.50 3.82
CA PRO A 213 -11.50 -9.57 2.84
C PRO A 213 -11.34 -9.13 1.38
N THR A 214 -11.63 -7.87 1.07
CA THR A 214 -11.49 -7.29 -0.28
C THR A 214 -10.08 -6.73 -0.56
N ALA A 215 -9.17 -6.80 0.41
CA ALA A 215 -7.82 -6.25 0.31
C ALA A 215 -6.78 -7.20 0.92
N THR A 216 -6.74 -8.44 0.42
CA THR A 216 -5.77 -9.48 0.82
C THR A 216 -4.67 -9.63 -0.24
N ALA A 217 -3.58 -10.32 0.10
CA ALA A 217 -2.53 -10.70 -0.83
C ALA A 217 -3.09 -11.50 -2.00
N ARG A 218 -4.06 -12.36 -1.71
CA ARG A 218 -4.72 -13.20 -2.71
C ARG A 218 -5.59 -12.38 -3.67
N THR A 219 -6.39 -11.45 -3.16
CA THR A 219 -7.20 -10.58 -4.03
C THR A 219 -6.30 -9.67 -4.88
N LEU A 220 -5.21 -9.15 -4.30
CA LEU A 220 -4.21 -8.39 -5.04
C LEU A 220 -3.59 -9.21 -6.17
N GLN A 221 -3.18 -10.45 -5.89
CA GLN A 221 -2.62 -11.35 -6.90
C GLN A 221 -3.58 -11.59 -8.07
N VAL A 222 -4.82 -11.98 -7.77
CA VAL A 222 -5.82 -12.27 -8.80
C VAL A 222 -6.10 -11.02 -9.65
N ALA A 223 -6.14 -9.84 -9.03
CA ALA A 223 -6.32 -8.59 -9.74
C ALA A 223 -5.12 -8.24 -10.64
N ILE A 224 -3.88 -8.48 -10.19
CA ILE A 224 -2.66 -8.33 -11.01
C ILE A 224 -2.70 -9.27 -12.21
N GLU A 225 -3.00 -10.55 -12.00
CA GLU A 225 -3.11 -11.54 -13.08
C GLU A 225 -4.14 -11.12 -14.13
N GLY A 226 -5.32 -10.68 -13.70
CA GLY A 226 -6.35 -10.16 -14.58
C GLY A 226 -5.92 -8.90 -15.33
N ARG A 227 -5.27 -7.97 -14.64
CA ARG A 227 -4.76 -6.73 -15.23
C ARG A 227 -3.70 -7.00 -16.30
N VAL A 228 -2.72 -7.86 -16.02
CA VAL A 228 -1.66 -8.20 -16.99
C VAL A 228 -2.25 -8.88 -18.22
N LYS A 229 -3.16 -9.85 -18.04
CA LYS A 229 -3.86 -10.51 -19.15
C LYS A 229 -4.63 -9.52 -20.01
N LEU A 230 -5.35 -8.57 -19.38
CA LEU A 230 -6.09 -7.54 -20.10
C LEU A 230 -5.16 -6.67 -20.96
N VAL A 231 -4.03 -6.21 -20.40
CA VAL A 231 -3.08 -5.37 -21.14
C VAL A 231 -2.43 -6.14 -22.29
N LYS A 232 -2.04 -7.41 -22.08
CA LYS A 232 -1.50 -8.27 -23.15
C LYS A 232 -2.53 -8.45 -24.29
N ALA A 233 -3.78 -8.72 -23.96
CA ALA A 233 -4.86 -8.84 -24.94
C ALA A 233 -5.10 -7.53 -25.72
N MET A 234 -5.03 -6.36 -25.06
CA MET A 234 -5.10 -5.06 -25.72
C MET A 234 -3.95 -4.81 -26.71
N LEU A 235 -2.82 -5.50 -26.53
CA LEU A 235 -1.64 -5.43 -27.39
C LEU A 235 -1.58 -6.57 -28.43
N GLY A 236 -2.59 -7.43 -28.48
CA GLY A 236 -2.70 -8.52 -29.47
C GLY A 236 -1.94 -9.80 -29.11
N GLU A 237 -1.70 -10.06 -27.83
CA GLU A 237 -1.17 -11.32 -27.27
C GLU A 237 -2.24 -12.11 -26.52
#